data_AF-B6G895-F1
#
_entry.id   AF-B6G895-F1
#
_cell.length_a   1.000
_cell.length_b   1.000
_cell.length_c   1.000
_cell.angle_alpha   90.00
_cell.angle_beta   90.00
_cell.angle_gamma   90.00
#
_symmetry.space_group_name_H-M   'P 1'
#
loop_
_entity.id
_entity.type
_entity.pdbx_description
1 polymer ?
#
loop_
_entity_poly.entity_id
_entity_poly.type
_entity_poly.pdbx_seq_one_letter_code
_entity_poly.pdbx_strand_id
1 'polypeptide(L)'
;MEMMTMSSDVQMDETQIACFSIISYVGEAKSCYMEALRAARKGEFDQARTLVEQGSAHFAEGHQAHGTLITREAATGDVPTSLLLMHAEAQLMDAESCKTYTVEFIELHEELTALRKGMAAA
;
A
#
# COMPACT_ATOMS: atom_id res chain seq x y z
N MET A 1 31.28 -18.96 36.56
CA MET A 1 30.02 -18.20 36.78
C MET A 1 30.06 -17.08 35.76
N GLU A 2 29.63 -17.36 34.54
CA GLU A 2 29.49 -16.33 33.51
C GLU A 2 28.31 -15.45 33.89
N MET A 3 28.58 -14.16 34.08
CA MET A 3 27.55 -13.15 34.28
C MET A 3 26.76 -13.00 32.98
N MET A 4 25.56 -13.55 32.97
CA MET A 4 24.53 -13.26 31.99
C MET A 4 23.98 -11.87 32.29
N THR A 5 24.52 -10.85 31.62
CA THR A 5 23.96 -9.50 31.67
C THR A 5 22.64 -9.50 30.91
N MET A 6 21.54 -9.30 31.63
CA MET A 6 20.26 -8.95 31.04
C MET A 6 20.30 -7.51 30.54
N SER A 7 20.15 -7.33 29.23
CA SER A 7 19.40 -6.22 28.65
C SER A 7 18.63 -6.82 27.47
N SER A 8 17.31 -6.96 27.64
CA SER A 8 16.39 -7.27 26.55
C SER A 8 15.61 -6.01 26.20
N ASP A 9 16.32 -4.94 25.87
CA ASP A 9 15.74 -3.94 24.99
C ASP A 9 15.69 -4.61 23.61
N VAL A 10 14.49 -4.85 23.08
CA VAL A 10 14.33 -5.38 21.71
C VAL A 10 14.82 -4.28 20.76
N GLN A 11 16.11 -4.29 20.46
CA GLN A 11 16.69 -3.41 19.48
C GLN A 11 16.21 -3.88 18.10
N MET A 12 15.27 -3.14 17.53
CA MET A 12 14.65 -3.49 16.26
C MET A 12 15.66 -3.25 15.14
N ASP A 13 15.90 -4.28 14.33
CA ASP A 13 16.82 -4.19 13.18
C ASP A 13 16.29 -3.18 12.16
N GLU A 14 17.19 -2.50 11.44
CA GLU A 14 16.84 -1.52 10.40
C GLU A 14 15.90 -2.13 9.35
N THR A 15 16.11 -3.41 9.01
CA THR A 15 15.23 -4.17 8.10
C THR A 15 13.81 -4.27 8.66
N GLN A 16 13.68 -4.55 9.96
CA GLN A 16 12.39 -4.68 10.62
C GLN A 16 11.67 -3.32 10.68
N ILE A 17 12.40 -2.23 10.95
CA ILE A 17 11.85 -0.86 10.94
C ILE A 17 11.31 -0.53 9.54
N ALA A 18 12.08 -0.80 8.49
CA ALA A 18 11.62 -0.61 7.12
C ALA A 18 10.38 -1.45 6.80
N CYS A 19 10.34 -2.73 7.23
CA CYS A 19 9.19 -3.59 7.03
C CYS A 19 7.92 -3.03 7.70
N PHE A 20 8.00 -2.56 8.95
CA PHE A 20 6.86 -1.94 9.63
C PHE A 20 6.41 -0.65 8.94
N SER A 21 7.36 0.15 8.45
CA SER A 21 7.06 1.36 7.67
C SER A 21 6.32 1.02 6.38
N ILE A 22 6.81 0.03 5.61
CA ILE A 22 6.15 -0.48 4.40
C ILE A 22 4.73 -0.92 4.75
N ILE A 23 4.56 -1.84 5.70
CA ILE A 23 3.26 -2.40 6.08
C ILE A 23 2.26 -1.31 6.48
N SER A 24 2.70 -0.32 7.26
CA SER A 24 1.83 0.78 7.71
C SER A 24 1.36 1.63 6.52
N TYR A 25 2.30 2.16 5.73
CA TYR A 25 1.98 3.06 4.64
C TYR A 25 1.20 2.40 3.51
N VAL A 26 1.55 1.16 3.14
CA VAL A 26 0.81 0.43 2.08
C VAL A 26 -0.56 -0.03 2.57
N GLY A 27 -0.72 -0.27 3.88
CA GLY A 27 -2.01 -0.57 4.50
C GLY A 27 -2.97 0.63 4.48
N GLU A 28 -2.45 1.83 4.75
CA GLU A 28 -3.18 3.10 4.59
C GLU A 28 -3.56 3.32 3.12
N ALA A 29 -2.61 3.16 2.21
CA ALA A 29 -2.85 3.29 0.77
C ALA A 29 -3.98 2.37 0.29
N LYS A 30 -3.91 1.09 0.65
CA LYS A 30 -4.94 0.10 0.31
C LYS A 30 -6.30 0.47 0.88
N SER A 31 -6.34 1.02 2.09
CA SER A 31 -7.59 1.48 2.70
C SER A 31 -8.23 2.61 1.88
N CYS A 32 -7.43 3.61 1.46
CA CYS A 32 -7.89 4.67 0.58
C CYS A 32 -8.41 4.13 -0.77
N TYR A 33 -7.71 3.19 -1.41
CA TYR A 33 -8.15 2.59 -2.68
C TYR A 33 -9.48 1.83 -2.53
N MET A 34 -9.64 1.06 -1.46
CA MET A 34 -10.89 0.34 -1.18
C MET A 34 -12.04 1.31 -0.87
N GLU A 35 -11.78 2.45 -0.24
CA GLU A 35 -12.77 3.51 -0.05
C GLU A 35 -13.12 4.21 -1.36
N ALA A 36 -12.14 4.45 -2.24
CA ALA A 36 -12.38 5.01 -3.58
C ALA A 36 -13.32 4.14 -4.40
N LEU A 37 -13.11 2.82 -4.39
CA LEU A 37 -14.02 1.86 -5.03
C LEU A 37 -15.45 1.95 -4.48
N ARG A 38 -15.61 2.13 -3.17
CA ARG A 38 -16.93 2.27 -2.53
C ARG A 38 -17.60 3.59 -2.92
N ALA A 39 -16.85 4.69 -3.02
CA ALA A 39 -17.33 5.99 -3.48
C ALA A 39 -17.77 5.92 -4.96
N ALA A 40 -16.94 5.35 -5.83
CA ALA A 40 -17.26 5.18 -7.25
C ALA A 40 -18.53 4.34 -7.48
N ARG A 41 -18.72 3.28 -6.69
CA ARG A 41 -19.95 2.46 -6.73
C ARG A 41 -21.23 3.27 -6.43
N LYS A 42 -21.12 4.34 -5.64
CA LYS A 42 -22.22 5.27 -5.32
C LYS A 42 -22.35 6.42 -6.32
N GLY A 43 -21.47 6.51 -7.31
CA GLY A 43 -21.39 7.63 -8.25
C GLY A 43 -20.65 8.86 -7.71
N GLU A 44 -19.95 8.73 -6.59
CA GLU A 44 -19.18 9.80 -5.94
C GLU A 44 -17.77 9.90 -6.56
N PHE A 45 -17.68 10.16 -7.87
CA PHE A 45 -16.43 10.02 -8.64
C PHE A 45 -15.32 10.99 -8.25
N ASP A 46 -15.65 12.24 -7.90
CA ASP A 46 -14.65 13.22 -7.46
C ASP A 46 -14.02 12.82 -6.12
N GLN A 47 -14.83 12.27 -5.20
CA GLN A 47 -14.33 11.70 -3.96
C GLN A 47 -13.47 10.46 -4.22
N ALA A 48 -13.88 9.59 -5.15
CA ALA A 48 -13.11 8.42 -5.52
C ALA A 48 -11.71 8.81 -6.04
N ARG A 49 -11.61 9.80 -6.93
CA ARG A 49 -10.33 10.33 -7.43
C ARG A 49 -9.46 10.91 -6.31
N THR A 50 -10.06 11.71 -5.42
CA THR A 50 -9.36 12.27 -4.26
C THR A 50 -8.77 11.18 -3.36
N LEU A 51 -9.52 10.10 -3.11
CA LEU A 51 -9.06 8.97 -2.31
C LEU A 51 -7.93 8.19 -3.01
N VAL A 52 -7.96 8.05 -4.34
CA VAL A 52 -6.86 7.44 -5.10
C VAL A 52 -5.58 8.28 -5.00
N GLU A 53 -5.69 9.60 -5.05
CA GLU A 53 -4.55 10.51 -4.88
C GLU A 53 -3.95 10.40 -3.47
N GLN A 54 -4.79 10.43 -2.43
CA GLN A 54 -4.36 10.22 -1.05
C GLN A 54 -3.67 8.87 -0.87
N GLY A 55 -4.29 7.79 -1.36
CA GLY A 55 -3.71 6.46 -1.32
C GLY A 55 -2.36 6.39 -2.06
N SER A 56 -2.23 7.09 -3.18
CA SER A 56 -0.98 7.16 -3.95
C SER A 56 0.13 7.88 -3.19
N ALA A 57 -0.20 8.89 -2.39
CA ALA A 57 0.77 9.56 -1.52
C ALA A 57 1.27 8.62 -0.41
N HIS A 58 0.37 7.91 0.28
CA HIS A 58 0.76 6.90 1.27
C HIS A 58 1.59 5.78 0.64
N PHE A 59 1.19 5.29 -0.53
CA PHE A 59 1.94 4.24 -1.22
C PHE A 59 3.35 4.67 -1.57
N ALA A 60 3.56 5.94 -1.98
CA ALA A 60 4.87 6.47 -2.30
C ALA A 60 5.83 6.42 -1.08
N GLU A 61 5.34 6.71 0.12
CA GLU A 61 6.12 6.61 1.36
C GLU A 61 6.55 5.15 1.64
N GLY A 62 5.61 4.20 1.53
CA GLY A 62 5.90 2.77 1.67
C GLY A 62 6.87 2.26 0.60
N HIS A 63 6.70 2.69 -0.65
CA HIS A 63 7.57 2.33 -1.76
C HIS A 63 8.97 2.94 -1.62
N GLN A 64 9.09 4.14 -1.04
CA GLN A 64 10.39 4.73 -0.72
C GLN A 64 11.12 3.90 0.34
N ALA A 65 10.43 3.46 1.40
CA ALA A 65 11.02 2.57 2.41
C ALA A 65 11.53 1.27 1.77
N HIS A 66 10.75 0.64 0.88
CA HIS A 66 11.18 -0.52 0.10
C HIS A 66 12.43 -0.21 -0.77
N GLY A 67 12.47 0.94 -1.44
CA GLY A 67 13.64 1.37 -2.22
C GLY A 67 14.94 1.49 -1.40
N THR A 68 14.84 1.84 -0.11
CA THR A 68 16.02 1.88 0.77
C THR A 68 16.56 0.47 1.05
N LEU A 69 15.69 -0.54 1.18
CA LEU A 69 16.08 -1.95 1.33
C LEU A 69 16.80 -2.46 0.08
N ILE A 70 16.26 -2.20 -1.12
CA ILE A 70 16.90 -2.57 -2.38
C ILE A 70 18.28 -1.92 -2.53
N THR A 71 18.37 -0.63 -2.20
CA THR A 71 19.64 0.11 -2.29
C THR A 71 20.68 -0.47 -1.31
N ARG A 72 20.25 -0.81 -0.08
CA ARG A 72 21.11 -1.44 0.91
C ARG A 72 21.55 -2.82 0.46
N GLU A 73 20.64 -3.68 -0.01
CA GLU A 73 20.98 -5.00 -0.54
C GLU A 73 22.01 -4.92 -1.66
N ALA A 74 21.84 -4.00 -2.61
CA ALA A 74 22.80 -3.79 -3.69
C ALA A 74 24.18 -3.32 -3.20
N ALA A 75 24.23 -2.53 -2.12
CA ALA A 75 25.46 -1.96 -1.58
C ALA A 75 26.22 -2.93 -0.65
N THR A 76 25.50 -3.67 0.20
CA THR A 76 26.09 -4.52 1.26
C THR A 76 26.00 -6.01 0.96
N GLY A 77 25.10 -6.42 0.06
CA GLY A 77 24.74 -7.83 -0.14
C GLY A 77 23.99 -8.45 1.04
N ASP A 78 23.56 -7.64 2.02
CA ASP A 78 23.01 -8.11 3.29
C ASP A 78 21.68 -7.41 3.63
N VAL A 79 20.59 -8.07 3.22
CA VAL A 79 19.22 -7.85 3.70
C VAL A 79 18.66 -9.23 4.08
N PRO A 80 18.64 -9.59 5.37
CA PRO A 80 18.21 -10.91 5.80
C PRO A 80 16.76 -11.19 5.42
N THR A 81 16.54 -12.26 4.64
CA THR A 81 15.18 -12.72 4.36
C THR A 81 14.50 -13.18 5.64
N SER A 82 13.32 -12.64 5.91
CA SER A 82 12.50 -13.00 7.08
C SER A 82 11.03 -13.11 6.70
N LEU A 83 10.24 -13.78 7.54
CA LEU A 83 8.78 -13.84 7.35
C LEU A 83 8.15 -12.44 7.36
N LEU A 84 8.69 -11.53 8.17
CA LEU A 84 8.22 -10.15 8.23
C LEU A 84 8.52 -9.40 6.91
N LEU A 85 9.72 -9.56 6.34
CA LEU A 85 10.07 -8.97 5.04
C LEU A 85 9.18 -9.54 3.93
N MET A 86 9.02 -10.87 3.85
CA MET A 86 8.12 -11.49 2.89
C MET A 86 6.68 -10.99 3.03
N HIS A 87 6.21 -10.72 4.26
CA HIS A 87 4.90 -10.13 4.49
C HIS A 87 4.81 -8.68 4.02
N ALA A 88 5.84 -7.87 4.28
CA ALA A 88 5.91 -6.48 3.83
C ALA A 88 5.89 -6.39 2.30
N GLU A 89 6.69 -7.19 1.61
CA GLU A 89 6.71 -7.27 0.13
C GLU A 89 5.36 -7.70 -0.44
N ALA A 90 4.71 -8.69 0.18
CA ALA A 90 3.39 -9.14 -0.24
C ALA A 90 2.34 -8.04 -0.11
N GLN A 91 2.35 -7.28 1.00
CA GLN A 91 1.43 -6.16 1.19
C GLN A 91 1.69 -5.01 0.21
N LEU A 92 2.97 -4.72 -0.08
CA LEU A 92 3.37 -3.70 -1.05
C LEU A 92 2.83 -4.01 -2.45
N MET A 93 3.09 -5.21 -2.98
CA MET A 93 2.60 -5.62 -4.31
C MET A 93 1.08 -5.70 -4.37
N ASP A 94 0.43 -6.15 -3.30
CA ASP A 94 -1.04 -6.19 -3.23
C ASP A 94 -1.64 -4.77 -3.24
N ALA A 95 -1.03 -3.80 -2.53
CA ALA A 95 -1.46 -2.41 -2.57
C ALA A 95 -1.26 -1.77 -3.96
N GLU A 96 -0.15 -2.07 -4.64
CA GLU A 96 0.11 -1.61 -6.02
C GLU A 96 -0.93 -2.15 -7.01
N SER A 97 -1.22 -3.45 -6.92
CA SER A 97 -2.25 -4.10 -7.73
C SER A 97 -3.63 -3.54 -7.43
N CYS A 98 -3.94 -3.32 -6.14
CA CYS A 98 -5.20 -2.72 -5.70
C CYS A 98 -5.41 -1.33 -6.28
N LYS A 99 -4.37 -0.48 -6.33
CA LYS A 99 -4.43 0.82 -7.03
C LYS A 99 -4.80 0.65 -8.50
N THR A 100 -4.10 -0.24 -9.20
CA THR A 100 -4.30 -0.49 -10.63
C THR A 100 -5.75 -0.88 -10.91
N TYR A 101 -6.28 -1.86 -10.19
CA TYR A 101 -7.67 -2.29 -10.36
C TYR A 101 -8.67 -1.20 -9.95
N THR A 102 -8.35 -0.41 -8.94
CA THR A 102 -9.24 0.66 -8.46
C THR A 102 -9.49 1.71 -9.53
N VAL A 103 -8.44 2.12 -10.27
CA VAL A 103 -8.57 3.08 -11.36
C VAL A 103 -9.50 2.54 -12.46
N GLU A 104 -9.23 1.31 -12.93
CA GLU A 104 -10.05 0.65 -13.95
C GLU A 104 -11.52 0.51 -13.50
N PHE A 105 -11.77 0.17 -12.24
CA PHE A 105 -13.13 0.06 -11.72
C PHE A 105 -13.85 1.40 -11.57
N ILE A 106 -13.13 2.50 -11.31
CA ILE A 106 -13.72 3.84 -11.29
C ILE A 106 -14.24 4.18 -12.69
N GLU A 107 -13.40 3.98 -13.72
CA GLU A 107 -13.77 4.22 -15.13
C GLU A 107 -14.98 3.38 -15.53
N LEU A 108 -14.97 2.08 -15.20
CA LEU A 108 -16.12 1.19 -15.43
C LEU A 108 -17.40 1.68 -14.74
N HIS A 109 -17.30 2.21 -13.52
CA HIS A 109 -18.46 2.75 -12.81
C HIS A 109 -18.98 4.06 -13.43
N GLU A 110 -18.11 4.89 -14.00
CA GLU A 110 -18.50 6.09 -14.75
C GLU A 110 -19.27 5.73 -16.02
N GLU A 111 -18.76 4.79 -16.82
CA GLU A 111 -19.41 4.29 -18.04
C GLU A 111 -20.79 3.68 -17.72
N LEU A 112 -20.85 2.80 -16.71
CA LEU A 112 -22.11 2.19 -16.27
C LEU A 112 -23.13 3.24 -15.83
N THR A 113 -22.68 4.32 -15.18
CA THR A 113 -23.56 5.41 -14.74
C THR A 113 -24.08 6.22 -15.92
N ALA A 114 -23.22 6.51 -16.91
CA ALA A 114 -23.61 7.18 -18.14
C ALA A 114 -24.64 6.36 -18.94
N LEU A 115 -24.41 5.05 -19.10
CA LEU A 115 -25.34 4.14 -19.77
C LEU A 115 -26.71 4.10 -19.08
N ARG A 116 -26.75 3.99 -17.75
CA ARG A 116 -28.01 4.00 -16.98
C ARG A 116 -28.79 5.30 -17.16
N LYS A 117 -28.12 6.45 -17.20
CA LYS A 117 -28.76 7.75 -17.48
C LYS A 117 -29.33 7.81 -18.90
N GLY A 118 -28.58 7.31 -19.89
CA GLY A 118 -29.05 7.25 -21.28
C GLY A 118 -30.30 6.38 -21.45
N MET A 119 -30.34 5.22 -20.80
CA MET A 119 -31.51 4.33 -20.82
C MET A 119 -32.74 4.92 -20.10
N ALA A 120 -32.54 5.73 -19.06
CA ALA A 120 -33.64 6.38 -18.34
C ALA A 120 -34.22 7.60 -19.09
N ALA A 121 -33.48 8.14 -20.06
CA ALA A 121 -33.89 9.29 -20.86
C ALA A 121 -34.55 8.91 -22.21
N ALA A 122 -34.57 7.61 -22.55
CA ALA A 122 -35.20 7.04 -23.75
C ALA A 122 -36.59 6.47 -23.43
#